data_AF-A0A7W1AKL0-F1
#
_entry.id   AF-A0A7W1AKL0-F1
#
_cell.length_a   1.000
_cell.length_b   1.000
_cell.length_c   1.000
_cell.angle_alpha   90.00
_cell.angle_beta   90.00
_cell.angle_gamma   90.00
#
_symmetry.space_group_name_H-M   'P 1'
#
loop_
_entity.id
_entity.type
_entity.pdbx_description
1 polymer ?
#
loop_
_entity_poly.entity_id
_entity_poly.type
_entity_poly.pdbx_seq_one_letter_code
_entity_poly.pdbx_strand_id
1 'polypeptide(L)'
;MLAIYLYKEGARTLRITSEKDEISLGTRADSDIQLEGRDVAARHCKLVVRPAGIFLVREAGELKVNGKPLDKSTPLYSTDKVFVGNYTFMTETLSRAPDANEEKLLLDIAAGDDASRMVYADWLEENGDLRRAEFLRCQETLRSLQSDDPDTRMTFVEQSRRLRQLAVVVDLEWRMRVARAPVEGCNVHVRFDFKCPKQWSDLVETENPDVRFCGLCRQQVFYCTTIPEARQHAWRGSCVAVDIANERSKHDLERPPPMVGMIAPR
;
A
#
# COMPACT_ATOMS: atom_id res chain seq x y z
N MET A 1 13.89 -12.39 -2.67
CA MET A 1 12.61 -12.66 -3.37
C MET A 1 11.98 -11.33 -3.76
N LEU A 2 11.28 -11.25 -4.90
CA LEU A 2 10.60 -10.04 -5.38
C LEU A 2 9.09 -10.20 -5.27
N ALA A 3 8.39 -9.20 -4.74
CA ALA A 3 6.93 -9.07 -4.84
C ALA A 3 6.56 -8.00 -5.87
N ILE A 4 5.49 -8.25 -6.63
CA ILE A 4 4.94 -7.37 -7.65
C ILE A 4 3.44 -7.21 -7.38
N TYR A 5 3.00 -5.97 -7.20
CA TYR A 5 1.59 -5.62 -7.00
C TYR A 5 1.04 -5.05 -8.29
N LEU A 6 0.12 -5.77 -8.93
CA LEU A 6 -0.49 -5.40 -10.21
C LEU A 6 -1.88 -4.82 -9.99
N TYR A 7 -2.13 -3.67 -10.60
CA TYR A 7 -3.40 -2.96 -10.58
C TYR A 7 -3.93 -2.85 -12.01
N LYS A 8 -5.24 -3.02 -12.21
CA LYS A 8 -5.94 -2.77 -13.47
C LYS A 8 -6.97 -1.68 -13.21
N GLU A 9 -6.88 -0.57 -13.95
CA GLU A 9 -7.80 0.57 -13.79
C GLU A 9 -7.85 1.10 -12.34
N GLY A 10 -6.73 1.03 -11.63
CA GLY A 10 -6.60 1.46 -10.24
C GLY A 10 -7.10 0.45 -9.19
N ALA A 11 -7.71 -0.65 -9.60
CA ALA A 11 -8.06 -1.76 -8.71
C ALA A 11 -6.88 -2.72 -8.59
N ARG A 12 -6.47 -3.10 -7.38
CA ARG A 12 -5.48 -4.17 -7.23
C ARG A 12 -6.07 -5.48 -7.70
N THR A 13 -5.31 -6.19 -8.53
CA THR A 13 -5.77 -7.40 -9.22
C THR A 13 -4.98 -8.63 -8.81
N LEU A 14 -3.67 -8.49 -8.61
CA LEU A 14 -2.81 -9.63 -8.35
C LEU A 14 -1.57 -9.21 -7.57
N ARG A 15 -1.19 -10.01 -6.57
CA ARG A 15 0.12 -9.98 -5.93
C ARG A 15 0.89 -11.22 -6.40
N ILE A 16 2.09 -11.03 -6.91
CA ILE A 16 2.94 -12.10 -7.43
C ILE A 16 4.28 -12.05 -6.71
N THR A 17 4.73 -13.17 -6.19
CA THR A 17 6.10 -13.32 -5.69
C THR A 17 6.93 -14.14 -6.68
N SER A 18 8.20 -13.79 -6.84
CA SER A 18 9.12 -14.46 -7.74
C SER A 18 10.55 -14.44 -7.20
N GLU A 19 11.26 -15.54 -7.41
CA GLU A 19 12.70 -15.66 -7.18
C GLU A 19 13.51 -15.57 -8.47
N LYS A 20 12.85 -15.34 -9.63
CA LYS A 20 13.54 -15.24 -10.92
C LYS A 20 14.33 -13.94 -11.03
N ASP A 21 15.50 -14.03 -11.66
CA ASP A 21 16.35 -12.88 -11.99
C ASP A 21 15.77 -12.04 -13.14
N GLU A 22 14.90 -12.60 -13.95
CA GLU A 22 14.15 -11.91 -15.01
C GLU A 22 12.68 -12.31 -14.98
N ILE A 23 11.80 -11.31 -15.00
CA ILE A 23 10.35 -11.49 -14.92
C ILE A 23 9.73 -10.67 -16.05
N SER A 24 9.10 -11.36 -16.99
CA SER A 24 8.52 -10.79 -18.20
C SER A 24 7.04 -10.45 -18.05
N LEU A 25 6.63 -9.31 -18.60
CA LEU A 25 5.26 -8.83 -18.60
C LEU A 25 4.79 -8.57 -20.05
N GLY A 26 3.64 -9.11 -20.43
CA GLY A 26 3.12 -8.99 -21.79
C GLY A 26 1.87 -9.83 -22.04
N THR A 27 1.33 -9.77 -23.25
CA THR A 27 0.11 -10.51 -23.62
C THR A 27 0.34 -11.96 -24.01
N ARG A 28 1.60 -12.39 -24.21
CA ARG A 28 1.90 -13.78 -24.53
C ARG A 28 1.63 -14.70 -23.33
N ALA A 29 1.16 -15.91 -23.63
CA ALA A 29 0.91 -16.95 -22.62
C ALA A 29 2.19 -17.46 -21.94
N ASP A 30 3.37 -17.22 -22.51
CA ASP A 30 4.67 -17.56 -21.91
C ASP A 30 5.29 -16.40 -21.11
N SER A 31 4.60 -15.27 -20.94
CA SER A 31 5.01 -14.21 -20.04
C SER A 31 4.80 -14.62 -18.59
N ASP A 32 5.74 -14.28 -17.70
CA ASP A 32 5.62 -14.58 -16.27
C ASP A 32 4.41 -13.89 -15.65
N ILE A 33 4.10 -12.68 -16.12
CA ILE A 33 2.89 -11.94 -15.79
C ILE A 33 2.14 -11.69 -17.10
N GLN A 34 1.13 -12.50 -17.34
CA GLN A 34 0.26 -12.33 -18.49
C GLN A 34 -0.69 -11.14 -18.25
N LEU A 35 -0.62 -10.17 -19.15
CA LEU A 35 -1.47 -8.99 -19.17
C LEU A 35 -2.45 -9.08 -20.34
N GLU A 36 -3.56 -8.35 -20.25
CA GLU A 36 -4.57 -8.30 -21.30
C GLU A 36 -4.86 -6.86 -21.72
N GLY A 37 -4.91 -6.59 -23.02
CA GLY A 37 -5.32 -5.28 -23.52
C GLY A 37 -4.70 -4.97 -24.87
N ARG A 38 -5.32 -4.06 -25.62
CA ARG A 38 -4.82 -3.63 -26.93
C ARG A 38 -3.57 -2.76 -26.83
N ASP A 39 -3.42 -2.05 -25.71
CA ASP A 39 -2.28 -1.16 -25.45
C ASP A 39 -1.10 -1.90 -24.79
N VAL A 40 -1.20 -3.23 -24.63
CA VAL A 40 -0.14 -4.08 -24.08
C VAL A 40 0.44 -4.95 -25.17
N ALA A 41 1.78 -5.00 -25.25
CA ALA A 41 2.47 -5.73 -26.29
C ALA A 41 2.68 -7.19 -25.89
N ALA A 42 2.95 -8.06 -26.87
CA ALA A 42 3.26 -9.48 -26.68
C ALA A 42 4.38 -9.72 -25.65
N ARG A 43 5.47 -8.95 -25.75
CA ARG A 43 6.51 -8.78 -24.72
C ARG A 43 6.65 -7.28 -24.50
N HIS A 44 6.06 -6.74 -23.44
CA HIS A 44 5.97 -5.30 -23.25
C HIS A 44 7.15 -4.78 -22.43
N CYS A 45 7.43 -5.40 -21.29
CA CYS A 45 8.58 -5.06 -20.48
C CYS A 45 9.05 -6.27 -19.66
N LYS A 46 10.23 -6.13 -19.06
CA LYS A 46 10.74 -7.08 -18.08
C LYS A 46 11.36 -6.38 -16.88
N LEU A 47 11.26 -7.03 -15.74
CA LEU A 47 11.99 -6.69 -14.53
C LEU A 47 13.23 -7.56 -14.46
N VAL A 48 14.37 -6.91 -14.22
CA VAL A 48 15.67 -7.56 -14.13
C VAL A 48 16.18 -7.35 -12.70
N VAL A 49 16.19 -8.42 -11.92
CA VAL A 49 16.65 -8.41 -10.53
C VAL A 49 18.14 -8.70 -10.50
N ARG A 50 18.92 -7.84 -9.85
CA ARG A 50 20.37 -7.97 -9.68
C ARG A 50 20.74 -7.65 -8.23
N PRO A 51 21.94 -8.02 -7.76
CA PRO A 51 22.41 -7.62 -6.43
C PRO A 51 22.40 -6.10 -6.21
N ALA A 52 22.57 -5.32 -7.28
CA ALA A 52 22.53 -3.86 -7.24
C ALA A 52 21.11 -3.25 -7.18
N GLY A 53 20.06 -4.06 -7.36
CA GLY A 53 18.66 -3.61 -7.36
C GLY A 53 17.82 -4.19 -8.49
N ILE A 54 16.60 -3.67 -8.62
CA ILE A 54 15.65 -4.04 -9.67
C ILE A 54 15.78 -3.03 -10.80
N PHE A 55 15.79 -3.50 -12.05
CA PHE A 55 15.83 -2.66 -13.24
C PHE A 55 14.63 -2.93 -14.11
N LEU A 56 13.94 -1.87 -14.53
CA LEU A 56 12.84 -1.95 -15.48
C LEU A 56 13.40 -1.78 -16.90
N VAL A 57 13.09 -2.74 -17.77
CA VAL A 57 13.51 -2.75 -19.17
C VAL A 57 12.27 -2.74 -20.07
N ARG A 58 12.16 -1.73 -20.93
CA ARG A 58 11.13 -1.66 -21.97
C ARG A 58 11.52 -2.57 -23.13
N GLU A 59 10.63 -3.46 -23.54
CA GLU A 59 10.80 -4.29 -24.73
C GLU A 59 9.97 -3.76 -25.90
N ALA A 60 8.72 -3.35 -25.65
CA ALA A 60 7.83 -2.77 -26.65
C ALA A 60 6.76 -1.89 -25.99
N GLY A 61 6.00 -1.15 -26.80
CA GLY A 61 4.93 -0.28 -26.32
C GLY A 61 5.42 0.94 -25.54
N GLU A 62 4.47 1.73 -25.06
CA GLU A 62 4.72 2.86 -24.16
C GLU A 62 4.76 2.36 -22.71
N LEU A 63 5.82 2.74 -22.00
CA LEU A 63 6.04 2.40 -20.60
C LEU A 63 6.29 3.70 -19.84
N LYS A 64 5.59 3.94 -18.73
CA LYS A 64 5.80 5.14 -17.90
C LYS A 64 6.21 4.76 -16.49
N VAL A 65 7.10 5.52 -15.89
CA VAL A 65 7.45 5.44 -14.46
C VAL A 65 7.08 6.77 -13.82
N ASN A 66 6.22 6.72 -12.80
CA ASN A 66 5.70 7.90 -12.11
C ASN A 66 5.12 8.94 -13.09
N GLY A 67 4.42 8.46 -14.14
CA GLY A 67 3.80 9.28 -15.18
C GLY A 67 4.74 9.77 -16.29
N LYS A 68 6.06 9.56 -16.17
CA LYS A 68 7.04 9.96 -17.19
C LYS A 68 7.37 8.79 -18.13
N PRO A 69 7.38 8.97 -19.46
CA PRO A 69 7.80 7.94 -20.40
C PRO A 69 9.21 7.43 -20.11
N LEU A 70 9.42 6.12 -20.33
CA LEU A 70 10.70 5.45 -20.13
C LEU A 70 11.49 5.36 -21.44
N ASP A 71 12.54 6.18 -21.56
CA ASP A 71 13.39 6.21 -22.75
C ASP A 71 14.53 5.17 -22.71
N LYS A 72 14.97 4.80 -21.50
CA LYS A 72 16.05 3.82 -21.27
C LYS A 72 15.75 2.96 -20.05
N SER A 73 16.39 1.79 -19.97
CA SER A 73 16.34 0.96 -18.78
C SER A 73 16.73 1.76 -17.54
N THR A 74 15.91 1.69 -16.49
CA THR A 74 16.05 2.54 -15.30
C THR A 74 15.93 1.68 -14.04
N PRO A 75 16.71 1.96 -12.99
CA PRO A 75 16.50 1.34 -11.67
C PRO A 75 15.07 1.60 -11.20
N LEU A 76 14.44 0.59 -10.62
CA LEU A 76 13.11 0.67 -10.07
C LEU A 76 13.19 0.56 -8.55
N TYR A 77 12.59 1.54 -7.86
CA TYR A 77 12.47 1.56 -6.41
C TYR A 77 11.06 1.13 -5.99
N SER A 78 10.88 0.74 -4.73
CA SER A 78 9.60 0.25 -4.22
C SER A 78 8.45 1.25 -4.31
N THR A 79 8.80 2.52 -4.46
CA THR A 79 7.92 3.68 -4.57
C THR A 79 7.37 3.91 -5.96
N ASP A 80 8.05 3.35 -6.96
CA ASP A 80 7.83 3.70 -8.35
C ASP A 80 6.58 3.01 -8.88
N LYS A 81 5.69 3.83 -9.44
CA LYS A 81 4.50 3.36 -10.14
C LYS A 81 4.82 3.21 -11.61
N VAL A 82 4.79 1.98 -12.09
CA VAL A 82 5.02 1.65 -13.49
C VAL A 82 3.67 1.50 -14.19
N PHE A 83 3.48 2.17 -15.33
CA PHE A 83 2.26 2.12 -16.12
C PHE A 83 2.50 1.38 -17.44
N VAL A 84 1.65 0.38 -17.70
CA VAL A 84 1.65 -0.48 -18.89
C VAL A 84 0.21 -0.58 -19.42
N GLY A 85 -0.12 0.17 -20.46
CA GLY A 85 -1.51 0.26 -20.92
C GLY A 85 -2.46 0.72 -19.81
N ASN A 86 -3.48 -0.09 -19.48
CA ASN A 86 -4.41 0.13 -18.37
C ASN A 86 -3.97 -0.51 -17.04
N TYR A 87 -2.77 -1.07 -16.99
CA TYR A 87 -2.18 -1.60 -15.77
C TYR A 87 -1.22 -0.60 -15.13
N THR A 88 -1.19 -0.64 -13.81
CA THR A 88 -0.12 -0.07 -13.00
C THR A 88 0.51 -1.19 -12.19
N PHE A 89 1.81 -1.19 -11.97
CA PHE A 89 2.41 -2.06 -10.98
C PHE A 89 3.48 -1.36 -10.14
N MET A 90 3.73 -1.93 -8.97
CA MET A 90 4.80 -1.55 -8.05
C MET A 90 5.57 -2.81 -7.66
N THR A 91 6.84 -2.67 -7.32
CA THR A 91 7.72 -3.78 -6.95
C THR A 91 8.22 -3.65 -5.53
N GLU A 92 8.59 -4.75 -4.90
CA GLU A 92 9.11 -4.76 -3.54
C GLU A 92 10.11 -5.90 -3.38
N THR A 93 11.32 -5.59 -2.92
CA THR A 93 12.28 -6.61 -2.55
C THR A 93 11.92 -7.14 -1.16
N LEU A 94 11.53 -8.40 -1.09
CA LEU A 94 11.38 -9.12 0.18
C LEU A 94 12.78 -9.56 0.61
N SER A 95 13.40 -8.75 1.46
CA SER A 95 14.84 -8.76 1.72
C SER A 95 15.27 -9.50 2.99
N ARG A 96 14.36 -10.13 3.74
CA ARG A 96 14.73 -10.76 5.02
C ARG A 96 14.34 -12.22 5.09
N ALA A 97 15.31 -13.07 5.42
CA ALA A 97 15.04 -14.43 5.85
C ALA A 97 14.18 -14.38 7.12
N PRO A 98 13.20 -15.28 7.30
CA PRO A 98 12.38 -15.30 8.49
C PRO A 98 13.25 -15.45 9.75
N ASP A 99 13.19 -14.48 10.65
CA ASP A 99 13.80 -14.58 11.98
C ASP A 99 12.71 -15.01 12.98
N ALA A 100 12.99 -16.05 13.77
CA ALA A 100 12.00 -16.59 14.70
C ALA A 100 11.62 -15.59 15.81
N ASN A 101 12.54 -14.71 16.21
CA ASN A 101 12.27 -13.66 17.19
C ASN A 101 11.41 -12.56 16.56
N GLU A 102 11.68 -12.18 15.31
CA GLU A 102 10.85 -11.24 14.56
C GLU A 102 9.41 -11.74 14.45
N GLU A 103 9.23 -12.99 14.04
CA GLU A 103 7.89 -13.55 13.86
C GLU A 103 7.11 -13.55 15.17
N LYS A 104 7.77 -13.90 16.28
CA LYS A 104 7.15 -13.80 17.62
C LYS A 104 6.73 -12.37 17.96
N LEU A 105 7.61 -11.39 17.76
CA LEU A 105 7.31 -9.97 18.03
C LEU A 105 6.14 -9.46 17.15
N LEU A 106 6.10 -9.89 15.89
CA LEU A 106 5.02 -9.56 14.97
C LEU A 106 3.69 -10.19 15.40
N LEU A 107 3.70 -11.42 15.91
CA LEU A 107 2.52 -12.08 16.46
C LEU A 107 1.99 -11.38 17.72
N ASP A 108 2.88 -10.97 18.63
CA ASP A 108 2.50 -10.23 19.85
C ASP A 108 1.86 -8.88 19.49
N ILE A 109 2.42 -8.15 18.51
CA ILE A 109 1.83 -6.91 17.98
C ILE A 109 0.46 -7.18 17.34
N ALA A 110 0.32 -8.24 16.55
CA ALA A 110 -0.96 -8.61 15.92
C ALA A 110 -2.03 -9.01 16.95
N ALA A 111 -1.62 -9.56 18.10
CA ALA A 111 -2.50 -9.86 19.23
C ALA A 111 -2.93 -8.61 20.02
N GLY A 112 -2.43 -7.42 19.66
CA GLY A 112 -2.78 -6.15 20.30
C GLY A 112 -1.88 -5.77 21.48
N ASP A 113 -0.73 -6.42 21.65
CA ASP A 113 0.27 -5.96 22.61
C ASP A 113 1.01 -4.72 22.08
N ASP A 114 0.50 -3.56 22.48
CA ASP A 114 1.07 -2.27 22.11
C ASP A 114 2.49 -2.06 22.65
N ALA A 115 2.86 -2.68 23.79
CA ALA A 115 4.21 -2.56 24.35
C ALA A 115 5.25 -3.28 23.49
N SER A 116 4.86 -4.41 22.88
CA SER A 116 5.71 -5.18 21.97
C SER A 116 6.14 -4.39 20.73
N ARG A 117 5.43 -3.32 20.34
CA ARG A 117 5.86 -2.44 19.24
C ARG A 117 7.17 -1.74 19.52
N MET A 118 7.41 -1.30 20.75
CA MET A 118 8.63 -0.60 21.09
C MET A 118 9.81 -1.54 21.27
N VAL A 119 9.57 -2.72 21.85
CA VAL A 119 10.55 -3.81 21.89
C VAL A 119 10.96 -4.22 20.48
N TYR A 120 9.99 -4.33 19.56
CA TYR A 120 10.27 -4.64 18.16
C TYR A 120 11.06 -3.53 17.45
N ALA A 121 10.76 -2.26 17.73
CA ALA A 121 11.54 -1.13 17.20
C ALA A 121 13.00 -1.18 17.68
N ASP A 122 13.24 -1.45 18.96
CA ASP A 122 14.60 -1.59 19.51
C ASP A 122 15.34 -2.76 18.84
N TRP A 123 14.68 -3.91 18.72
CA TRP A 123 15.25 -5.08 18.04
C TRP A 123 15.56 -4.81 16.56
N LEU A 124 14.70 -4.06 15.85
CA LEU A 124 14.96 -3.65 14.46
C LEU A 124 16.22 -2.78 14.36
N GLU A 125 16.43 -1.83 15.28
CA GLU A 125 17.64 -0.99 15.31
C GLU A 125 18.90 -1.80 15.58
N GLU A 126 18.86 -2.72 16.55
CA GLU A 126 19.97 -3.64 16.86
C GLU A 126 20.35 -4.53 15.67
N ASN A 127 19.37 -4.87 14.82
CA ASN A 127 19.57 -5.64 13.60
C ASN A 127 19.84 -4.78 12.36
N GLY A 128 20.02 -3.47 12.52
CA GLY A 128 20.39 -2.53 11.46
C GLY A 128 19.22 -2.03 10.59
N ASP A 129 17.97 -2.40 10.90
CA ASP A 129 16.77 -1.96 10.19
C ASP A 129 16.19 -0.66 10.78
N LEU A 130 17.01 0.40 10.72
CA LEU A 130 16.70 1.71 11.27
C LEU A 130 15.41 2.32 10.69
N ARG A 131 15.08 2.00 9.43
CA ARG A 131 13.91 2.58 8.74
C ARG A 131 12.60 2.05 9.29
N ARG A 132 12.50 0.73 9.48
CA ARG A 132 11.30 0.10 10.07
C ARG A 132 11.16 0.48 11.54
N ALA A 133 12.27 0.56 12.28
CA ALA A 133 12.24 1.04 13.66
C ALA A 133 11.72 2.48 13.77
N GLU A 134 12.28 3.39 12.98
CA GLU A 134 11.85 4.78 12.96
C GLU A 134 10.37 4.91 12.56
N PHE A 135 9.90 4.09 11.63
CA PHE A 135 8.48 4.05 11.23
C PHE A 135 7.57 3.74 12.42
N LEU A 136 7.90 2.72 13.23
CA LEU A 136 7.13 2.36 14.42
C LEU A 136 7.12 3.50 15.45
N ARG A 137 8.29 4.13 15.68
CA ARG A 137 8.43 5.27 16.62
C ARG A 137 7.63 6.48 16.16
N CYS A 138 7.64 6.81 14.87
CA CYS A 138 6.80 7.89 14.33
C CYS A 138 5.29 7.63 14.58
N GLN A 139 4.82 6.39 14.37
CA GLN A 139 3.42 6.04 14.67
C GLN A 139 3.09 6.17 16.15
N GLU A 140 4.01 5.76 17.03
CA GLU A 140 3.79 5.83 18.47
C GLU A 140 3.77 7.28 18.97
N THR A 141 4.68 8.12 18.48
CA THR A 141 4.67 9.56 18.76
C THR A 141 3.33 10.17 18.36
N LEU A 142 2.85 9.93 17.13
CA LEU A 142 1.57 10.44 16.65
C LEU A 142 0.38 9.98 17.52
N ARG A 143 0.42 8.74 18.03
CA ARG A 143 -0.61 8.18 18.91
C ARG A 143 -0.62 8.84 20.29
N SER A 144 0.54 9.25 20.79
CA SER A 144 0.68 9.86 22.11
C SER A 144 0.30 11.34 22.18
N LEU A 145 0.07 12.00 21.04
CA LEU A 145 -0.33 13.42 21.01
C LEU A 145 -1.78 13.56 21.50
N GLN A 146 -1.97 14.22 22.65
CA GLN A 146 -3.27 14.35 23.32
C GLN A 146 -3.83 15.78 23.35
N SER A 147 -2.98 16.80 23.13
CA SER A 147 -3.35 18.22 23.20
C SER A 147 -3.46 18.88 21.83
N ASP A 148 -4.18 19.99 21.76
CA ASP A 148 -4.40 20.77 20.52
C ASP A 148 -3.63 22.11 20.54
N ASP A 149 -2.51 22.15 21.26
CA ASP A 149 -1.63 23.32 21.31
C ASP A 149 -0.74 23.43 20.05
N PRO A 150 -0.18 24.62 19.76
CA PRO A 150 0.61 24.84 18.55
C PRO A 150 1.83 23.92 18.39
N ASP A 151 2.51 23.56 19.48
CA ASP A 151 3.71 22.72 19.43
C ASP A 151 3.33 21.28 19.10
N THR A 152 2.28 20.76 19.74
CA THR A 152 1.73 19.44 19.44
C THR A 152 1.25 19.33 17.99
N ARG A 153 0.60 20.37 17.46
CA ARG A 153 0.23 20.43 16.03
C ARG A 153 1.45 20.41 15.11
N MET A 154 2.53 21.11 15.48
CA MET A 154 3.76 21.11 14.70
C MET A 154 4.40 19.72 14.68
N THR A 155 4.51 19.07 15.85
CA THR A 155 4.99 17.69 15.96
C THR A 155 4.12 16.73 15.16
N PHE A 156 2.80 16.87 15.20
CA PHE A 156 1.88 16.07 14.38
C PHE A 156 2.21 16.18 12.89
N VAL A 157 2.41 17.40 12.38
CA VAL A 157 2.74 17.66 10.97
C VAL A 157 4.09 17.06 10.60
N GLU A 158 5.11 17.24 11.44
CA GLU A 158 6.45 16.72 11.22
C GLU A 158 6.48 15.19 11.19
N GLN A 159 5.91 14.55 12.21
CA GLN A 159 5.87 13.10 12.33
C GLN A 159 5.00 12.47 11.23
N SER A 160 3.88 13.10 10.87
CA SER A 160 3.04 12.64 9.74
C SER A 160 3.78 12.74 8.40
N ARG A 161 4.61 13.77 8.21
CA ARG A 161 5.46 13.90 7.01
C ARG A 161 6.53 12.81 7.00
N ARG A 162 7.22 12.62 8.13
CA ARG A 162 8.31 11.65 8.24
C ARG A 162 7.80 10.22 8.06
N LEU A 163 6.69 9.87 8.70
CA LEU A 163 6.03 8.58 8.56
C LEU A 163 5.71 8.26 7.09
N ARG A 164 5.19 9.23 6.33
CA ARG A 164 4.92 9.07 4.88
C ARG A 164 6.20 8.86 4.07
N GLN A 165 7.27 9.61 4.36
CA GLN A 165 8.57 9.42 3.71
C GLN A 165 9.15 8.02 3.97
N LEU A 166 8.97 7.50 5.18
CA LEU A 166 9.38 6.14 5.53
C LEU A 166 8.49 5.10 4.85
N ALA A 167 7.17 5.29 4.86
CA ALA A 167 6.20 4.37 4.23
C ALA A 167 6.47 4.13 2.74
N VAL A 168 7.01 5.14 2.07
CA VAL A 168 7.44 5.12 0.67
C VAL A 168 8.56 4.07 0.48
N VAL A 169 9.56 4.01 1.37
CA VAL A 169 10.72 3.11 1.23
C VAL A 169 10.61 1.81 2.03
N VAL A 170 9.75 1.77 3.05
CA VAL A 170 9.46 0.57 3.83
C VAL A 170 8.51 -0.33 3.05
N ASP A 171 8.80 -1.61 3.08
CA ASP A 171 8.12 -2.65 2.35
C ASP A 171 6.62 -2.69 2.77
N LEU A 172 5.74 -2.74 1.76
CA LEU A 172 4.30 -2.80 1.88
C LEU A 172 3.83 -4.01 2.68
N GLU A 173 4.45 -5.19 2.50
CA GLU A 173 4.05 -6.40 3.20
C GLU A 173 4.21 -6.26 4.72
N TRP A 174 5.36 -5.76 5.17
CA TRP A 174 5.55 -5.44 6.59
C TRP A 174 4.56 -4.38 7.06
N ARG A 175 4.32 -3.32 6.28
CA ARG A 175 3.35 -2.27 6.66
C ARG A 175 1.93 -2.82 6.78
N MET A 176 1.49 -3.74 5.93
CA MET A 176 0.19 -4.39 6.07
C MET A 176 0.06 -5.19 7.38
N ARG A 177 1.18 -5.66 7.95
CA ARG A 177 1.18 -6.40 9.23
C ARG A 177 1.21 -5.47 10.44
N VAL A 178 2.06 -4.43 10.41
CA VAL A 178 2.34 -3.63 11.62
C VAL A 178 1.76 -2.22 11.61
N ALA A 179 1.40 -1.69 10.44
CA ALA A 179 0.98 -0.30 10.36
C ALA A 179 -0.46 -0.13 10.89
N ARG A 180 -0.66 0.89 11.73
CA ARG A 180 -1.99 1.28 12.20
C ARG A 180 -2.80 2.04 11.15
N ALA A 181 -3.20 1.36 10.07
CA ALA A 181 -4.09 1.94 9.06
C ALA A 181 -5.55 1.95 9.58
N PRO A 182 -6.21 3.12 9.70
CA PRO A 182 -7.58 3.20 10.19
C PRO A 182 -8.56 2.57 9.18
N VAL A 183 -9.63 1.94 9.69
CA VAL A 183 -10.72 1.44 8.85
C VAL A 183 -11.74 2.55 8.59
N GLU A 184 -12.11 2.75 7.34
CA GLU A 184 -13.06 3.77 6.86
C GLU A 184 -14.21 3.12 6.09
N GLY A 185 -15.32 3.85 5.93
CA GLY A 185 -16.51 3.36 5.21
C GLY A 185 -17.41 2.39 6.00
N CYS A 186 -17.20 2.27 7.31
CA CYS A 186 -18.02 1.42 8.17
C CYS A 186 -19.41 2.04 8.41
N ASN A 187 -20.46 1.36 7.95
CA ASN A 187 -21.85 1.81 8.04
C ASN A 187 -22.61 1.27 9.26
N VAL A 188 -21.96 0.68 10.26
CA VAL A 188 -22.66 0.15 11.46
C VAL A 188 -22.89 1.24 12.52
N HIS A 189 -22.12 2.32 12.50
CA HIS A 189 -22.30 3.46 13.40
C HIS A 189 -23.25 4.52 12.81
N VAL A 190 -24.44 4.09 12.37
CA VAL A 190 -25.51 5.01 11.94
C VAL A 190 -26.23 5.53 13.18
N ARG A 191 -25.76 6.65 13.74
CA ARG A 191 -26.58 7.62 14.50
C ARG A 191 -25.83 8.88 14.94
N PHE A 192 -24.50 8.86 14.96
CA PHE A 192 -23.61 10.01 15.18
C PHE A 192 -22.31 9.75 14.40
N ASP A 193 -21.59 10.80 13.99
CA ASP A 193 -20.35 10.84 13.16
C ASP A 193 -19.13 10.05 13.72
N PHE A 194 -19.34 8.90 14.36
CA PHE A 194 -18.28 8.09 14.92
C PHE A 194 -17.63 7.26 13.82
N LYS A 195 -16.40 7.66 13.48
CA LYS A 195 -15.46 6.86 12.68
C LYS A 195 -15.32 5.46 13.28
N CYS A 196 -15.13 4.46 12.43
CA CYS A 196 -14.89 3.08 12.87
C CYS A 196 -13.72 3.07 13.88
N PRO A 197 -13.86 2.43 15.06
CA PRO A 197 -12.78 2.38 16.05
C PRO A 197 -11.69 1.37 15.70
N LYS A 198 -11.88 0.58 14.63
CA LYS A 198 -10.96 -0.48 14.22
C LYS A 198 -9.85 0.04 13.33
N GLN A 199 -8.67 -0.54 13.48
CA GLN A 199 -7.55 -0.47 12.55
C GLN A 199 -7.37 -1.81 11.83
N TRP A 200 -6.67 -1.81 10.70
CA TRP A 200 -6.45 -3.00 9.86
C TRP A 200 -5.92 -4.22 10.64
N SER A 201 -4.99 -3.99 11.56
CA SER A 201 -4.40 -5.06 12.39
C SER A 201 -5.40 -5.74 13.32
N ASP A 202 -6.51 -5.08 13.68
CA ASP A 202 -7.54 -5.64 14.58
C ASP A 202 -8.47 -6.64 13.89
N LEU A 203 -8.33 -6.79 12.56
CA LEU A 203 -9.23 -7.55 11.71
C LEU A 203 -8.72 -8.97 11.51
N VAL A 204 -9.64 -9.90 11.34
CA VAL A 204 -9.34 -11.32 11.15
C VAL A 204 -8.75 -11.52 9.76
N GLU A 205 -7.62 -12.22 9.68
CA GLU A 205 -6.96 -12.54 8.41
C GLU A 205 -7.84 -13.45 7.54
N THR A 206 -7.71 -13.30 6.22
CA THR A 206 -8.34 -14.20 5.25
C THR A 206 -7.29 -14.82 4.35
N GLU A 207 -7.70 -15.74 3.47
CA GLU A 207 -6.80 -16.33 2.46
C GLU A 207 -6.18 -15.27 1.53
N ASN A 208 -6.87 -14.14 1.34
CA ASN A 208 -6.33 -13.02 0.60
C ASN A 208 -5.65 -12.03 1.57
N PRO A 209 -4.32 -11.82 1.49
CA PRO A 209 -3.60 -10.91 2.39
C PRO A 209 -4.08 -9.45 2.29
N ASP A 210 -4.72 -9.09 1.19
CA ASP A 210 -5.24 -7.76 0.92
C ASP A 210 -6.66 -7.55 1.46
N VAL A 211 -7.26 -8.60 2.02
CA VAL A 211 -8.63 -8.58 2.55
C VAL A 211 -8.63 -9.15 3.97
N ARG A 212 -9.24 -8.41 4.90
CA ARG A 212 -9.48 -8.89 6.25
C ARG A 212 -10.96 -8.83 6.57
N PHE A 213 -11.41 -9.65 7.52
CA PHE A 213 -12.79 -9.67 7.96
C PHE A 213 -12.96 -8.89 9.27
N CYS A 214 -13.88 -7.92 9.27
CA CYS A 214 -14.23 -7.17 10.46
C CYS A 214 -15.37 -7.84 11.22
N GLY A 215 -15.09 -8.34 12.42
CA GLY A 215 -16.12 -8.93 13.30
C GLY A 215 -17.17 -7.94 13.80
N LEU A 216 -16.84 -6.63 13.84
CA LEU A 216 -17.75 -5.58 14.32
C LEU A 216 -18.84 -5.26 13.29
N CYS A 217 -18.46 -4.94 12.05
CA CYS A 217 -19.41 -4.62 11.00
C CYS A 217 -19.83 -5.83 10.15
N ARG A 218 -19.19 -6.98 10.37
CA ARG A 218 -19.40 -8.24 9.63
C ARG A 218 -19.22 -8.10 8.12
N GLN A 219 -18.26 -7.29 7.71
CA GLN A 219 -17.92 -7.08 6.31
C GLN A 219 -16.44 -7.36 6.05
N GLN A 220 -16.13 -7.64 4.79
CA GLN A 220 -14.77 -7.59 4.29
C GLN A 220 -14.27 -6.14 4.28
N VAL A 221 -13.04 -5.97 4.73
CA VAL A 221 -12.28 -4.73 4.67
C VAL A 221 -11.14 -4.95 3.68
N PHE A 222 -10.98 -4.01 2.75
CA PHE A 222 -9.95 -4.06 1.73
C PHE A 222 -8.79 -3.15 2.13
N TYR A 223 -7.58 -3.67 2.16
CA TYR A 223 -6.40 -2.81 2.21
C TYR A 223 -6.30 -2.10 0.85
N CYS A 224 -5.99 -0.81 0.82
CA CYS A 224 -5.88 -0.07 -0.42
C CYS A 224 -4.57 0.69 -0.44
N THR A 225 -3.72 0.39 -1.41
CA THR A 225 -2.40 1.02 -1.52
C THR A 225 -2.47 2.38 -2.22
N THR A 226 -3.62 2.70 -2.82
CA THR A 226 -3.87 3.97 -3.49
C THR A 226 -5.25 4.55 -3.18
N ILE A 227 -5.38 5.87 -3.28
CA ILE A 227 -6.68 6.56 -3.13
C ILE A 227 -7.70 6.16 -4.21
N PRO A 228 -7.34 6.02 -5.50
CA PRO A 228 -8.28 5.52 -6.51
C PRO A 228 -8.84 4.13 -6.19
N GLU A 229 -8.01 3.20 -5.71
CA GLU A 229 -8.44 1.87 -5.25
C GLU A 229 -9.43 1.99 -4.09
N ALA A 230 -9.06 2.78 -3.07
CA ALA A 230 -9.89 3.01 -1.89
C ALA A 230 -11.26 3.61 -2.25
N ARG A 231 -11.29 4.57 -3.18
CA ARG A 231 -12.54 5.13 -3.73
C ARG A 231 -13.41 4.07 -4.38
N GLN A 232 -12.82 3.21 -5.20
CA GLN A 232 -13.57 2.17 -5.91
C GLN A 232 -14.28 1.23 -4.92
N HIS A 233 -13.59 0.82 -3.84
CA HIS A 233 -14.18 0.01 -2.78
C HIS A 233 -15.20 0.79 -1.95
N ALA A 234 -14.86 2.00 -1.48
CA ALA A 234 -15.73 2.83 -0.67
C ALA A 234 -17.05 3.17 -1.41
N TRP A 235 -16.98 3.45 -2.71
CA TRP A 235 -18.15 3.74 -3.53
C TRP A 235 -19.04 2.52 -3.75
N ARG A 236 -18.52 1.30 -3.57
CA ARG A 236 -19.33 0.07 -3.56
C ARG A 236 -19.89 -0.25 -2.16
N GLY A 237 -19.65 0.62 -1.18
CA GLY A 237 -20.08 0.43 0.21
C GLY A 237 -19.19 -0.54 0.98
N SER A 238 -18.00 -0.87 0.48
CA SER A 238 -17.03 -1.69 1.19
C SER A 238 -16.23 -0.87 2.20
N CYS A 239 -15.87 -1.48 3.32
CA CYS A 239 -14.91 -0.91 4.27
C CYS A 239 -13.49 -0.95 3.68
N VAL A 240 -12.69 0.07 3.94
CA VAL A 240 -11.31 0.17 3.43
C VAL A 240 -10.33 0.53 4.53
N ALA A 241 -9.10 0.06 4.42
CA ALA A 241 -7.95 0.59 5.16
C ALA A 241 -6.95 1.13 4.14
N VAL A 242 -6.70 2.43 4.14
CA VAL A 242 -5.80 3.05 3.16
C VAL A 242 -4.38 3.03 3.70
N ASP A 243 -3.47 2.58 2.85
CA ASP A 243 -2.04 2.51 3.13
C ASP A 243 -1.44 3.86 3.51
N ILE A 244 -0.57 3.85 4.51
CA ILE A 244 0.02 5.05 5.14
C ILE A 244 0.88 5.86 4.17
N ALA A 245 1.38 5.26 3.07
CA ALA A 245 2.17 6.00 2.08
C ALA A 245 1.35 7.05 1.30
N ASN A 246 0.02 6.99 1.36
CA ASN A 246 -0.83 7.94 0.65
C ASN A 246 -0.93 9.27 1.40
N GLU A 247 -0.83 10.37 0.65
CA GLU A 247 -1.30 11.67 1.12
C GLU A 247 -2.83 11.67 1.18
N ARG A 248 -3.36 11.99 2.36
CA ARG A 248 -4.80 12.02 2.64
C ARG A 248 -5.28 13.46 2.70
N SER A 249 -6.48 13.69 2.19
CA SER A 249 -7.21 14.95 2.38
C SER A 249 -8.60 14.68 2.91
N LYS A 250 -9.23 15.68 3.52
CA LYS A 250 -10.59 15.53 4.04
C LYS A 250 -11.52 15.16 2.88
N HIS A 251 -12.40 14.17 3.10
CA HIS A 251 -13.39 13.72 2.11
C HIS A 251 -12.78 13.08 0.85
N ASP A 252 -11.51 12.63 0.89
CA ASP A 252 -10.85 12.06 -0.27
C ASP A 252 -11.44 10.75 -0.79
N LEU A 253 -12.30 10.06 -0.01
CA LEU A 253 -13.03 8.86 -0.43
C LEU A 253 -14.47 9.14 -0.87
N GLU A 254 -14.99 10.36 -0.72
CA GLU A 254 -16.37 10.68 -1.06
C GLU A 254 -16.61 10.65 -2.58
N ARG A 255 -17.84 10.33 -2.97
CA ARG A 255 -18.23 10.46 -4.38
C ARG A 255 -18.28 11.94 -4.75
N PRO A 256 -17.68 12.35 -5.88
CA PRO A 256 -17.91 13.70 -6.36
C PRO A 256 -19.42 13.90 -6.59
N PRO A 257 -19.96 15.07 -6.26
CA PRO A 257 -21.37 15.35 -6.52
C PRO A 257 -21.64 15.17 -8.03
N PRO A 258 -22.84 14.68 -8.42
CA PRO A 258 -23.18 14.59 -9.83
C PRO A 258 -23.03 15.97 -10.48
N MET A 259 -22.29 16.06 -11.59
CA MET A 259 -22.24 17.29 -12.38
C MET A 259 -23.64 17.58 -12.94
N VAL A 260 -24.36 18.50 -12.31
CA VAL A 260 -25.64 19.00 -12.81
C VAL A 260 -25.34 20.04 -13.90
N GLY A 261 -25.17 19.57 -15.14
CA GLY A 261 -25.09 20.44 -16.30
C GLY A 261 -26.49 20.75 -16.83
N MET A 262 -26.85 22.03 -16.95
CA MET A 262 -28.00 22.43 -17.77
C MET A 262 -27.69 22.11 -19.23
N ILE A 263 -28.51 21.25 -19.85
CA ILE A 263 -28.56 21.14 -21.31
C ILE A 263 -29.20 22.45 -21.80
N ALA A 264 -28.42 23.30 -22.46
CA ALA A 264 -28.97 24.45 -23.15
C ALA A 264 -29.97 23.96 -24.21
N PRO A 265 -31.20 24.51 -24.27
CA PRO A 265 -32.15 24.14 -25.31
C PRO A 265 -31.54 24.48 -26.68
N ARG A 266 -31.72 23.54 -27.63
CA ARG A 266 -31.29 23.67 -29.03
C ARG A 266 -31.98 24.83 -29.73
#